data_AF-A0A2D7BZC0-F1
#
_entry.id   AF-A0A2D7BZC0-F1
#
_cell.length_a   1.000
_cell.length_b   1.000
_cell.length_c   1.000
_cell.angle_alpha   90.00
_cell.angle_beta   90.00
_cell.angle_gamma   90.00
#
_symmetry.space_group_name_H-M   'P 1'
#
loop_
_entity.id
_entity.type
_entity.pdbx_description
1 polymer ?
#
loop_
_entity_poly.entity_id
_entity_poly.type
_entity_poly.pdbx_seq_one_letter_code
_entity_poly.pdbx_strand_id
1 'polypeptide(L)'
;MARTWLDNAFWETPKKQLLNAISETVNGNKTTRQVHKLHKTNQDGTPNEVFLEVIEFLGEDKIDKSSAKRLAKKQAEIDLDKQKKLEQERSKKLEKLFQYKLETFEIEEIKQSKNRALKSKLRRSKSIPEVNLYAILIIQDNLTNEGTD
;
A
#
# COMPACT_ATOMS: atom_id res chain seq x y z
N MET A 1 31.96 32.86 2.33
CA MET A 1 31.06 31.92 1.64
C MET A 1 29.75 31.93 2.40
N ALA A 2 28.65 32.39 1.80
CA ALA A 2 27.36 32.41 2.49
C ALA A 2 26.71 31.02 2.37
N ARG A 3 26.60 30.31 3.50
CA ARG A 3 25.77 29.11 3.61
C ARG A 3 24.32 29.57 3.79
N THR A 4 23.41 29.00 3.02
CA THR A 4 21.97 29.29 3.13
C THR A 4 21.20 28.00 3.40
N TRP A 5 20.09 28.08 4.13
CA TRP A 5 19.23 26.92 4.41
C TRP A 5 18.00 26.93 3.52
N LEU A 6 17.61 25.76 3.02
CA LEU A 6 16.41 25.61 2.21
C LEU A 6 15.16 25.46 3.10
N ASP A 7 14.03 26.01 2.65
CA ASP A 7 12.73 26.00 3.33
C ASP A 7 12.04 24.61 3.43
N ASN A 8 12.75 23.53 3.10
CA ASN A 8 12.23 22.16 3.10
C ASN A 8 12.66 21.34 4.32
N ALA A 9 13.23 21.98 5.35
CA ALA A 9 13.57 21.31 6.59
C ALA A 9 12.31 20.74 7.26
N PHE A 10 12.46 19.61 7.95
CA PHE A 10 11.35 18.94 8.64
C PHE A 10 11.83 18.13 9.84
N TRP A 11 10.96 17.99 10.83
CA TRP A 11 11.14 17.13 12.00
C TRP A 11 10.99 15.66 11.61
N GLU A 12 12.00 14.84 11.92
CA GLU A 12 11.85 13.38 11.78
C GLU A 12 10.99 12.79 12.89
N THR A 13 11.02 13.41 14.08
CA THR A 13 10.36 12.91 15.27
C THR A 13 9.29 13.88 15.77
N PRO A 14 8.14 13.38 16.29
CA PRO A 14 7.12 14.25 16.87
C PRO A 14 7.63 15.09 18.04
N LYS A 15 8.65 14.60 18.77
CA LYS A 15 9.30 15.30 19.89
C LYS A 15 10.30 16.38 19.45
N LYS A 16 10.41 16.67 18.14
CA LYS A 16 11.31 17.67 17.55
C LYS A 16 12.79 17.52 17.99
N GLN A 17 13.24 16.27 18.17
CA GLN A 17 14.61 15.97 18.62
C GLN A 17 15.58 15.80 17.45
N LEU A 18 15.04 15.59 16.25
CA LEU A 18 15.77 15.26 15.03
C LEU A 18 15.22 16.11 13.90
N LEU A 19 16.10 16.91 13.31
CA LEU A 19 15.80 17.84 12.22
C LEU A 19 16.57 17.40 10.98
N ASN A 20 15.86 17.19 9.88
CA ASN A 20 16.49 17.14 8.57
C ASN A 20 16.45 18.53 7.95
N ALA A 21 17.60 19.01 7.49
CA ALA A 21 17.71 20.29 6.79
C ALA A 21 18.69 20.15 5.60
N ILE A 22 18.53 21.00 4.60
CA ILE A 22 19.45 21.06 3.47
C ILE A 22 20.09 22.44 3.44
N SER A 23 21.42 22.47 3.44
CA SER A 23 22.17 23.70 3.24
C SER A 23 22.67 23.80 1.81
N GLU A 24 22.64 25.00 1.25
CA GLU A 24 23.15 25.33 -0.07
C GLU A 24 24.33 26.32 0.06
N THR A 25 25.43 25.98 -0.60
CA THR A 25 26.64 26.82 -0.68
C THR A 25 26.95 27.09 -2.15
N VAL A 26 27.06 28.37 -2.50
CA VAL A 26 27.40 28.83 -3.87
C VAL A 26 28.88 29.20 -3.93
N ASN A 27 29.63 28.57 -4.82
CA ASN A 27 31.03 28.87 -5.10
C ASN A 27 31.22 29.12 -6.60
N GLY A 28 31.21 30.39 -7.01
CA GLY A 28 31.20 30.79 -8.42
C GLY A 28 29.97 30.25 -9.15
N ASN A 29 30.17 29.51 -10.24
CA ASN A 29 29.10 28.85 -11.01
C ASN A 29 28.62 27.51 -10.43
N LYS A 30 29.17 27.05 -9.29
CA LYS A 30 28.83 25.75 -8.71
C LYS A 30 28.00 25.90 -7.44
N THR A 31 26.78 25.37 -7.47
CA THR A 31 25.91 25.23 -6.30
C THR A 31 26.08 23.83 -5.70
N THR A 32 26.45 23.75 -4.43
CA THR A 32 26.55 22.46 -3.71
C THR A 32 25.49 22.40 -2.62
N ARG A 33 24.69 21.33 -2.62
CA ARG A 33 23.68 21.06 -1.57
C ARG A 33 24.16 19.94 -0.68
N GLN A 34 23.99 20.10 0.63
CA GLN A 34 24.32 19.10 1.63
C GLN A 34 23.10 18.81 2.50
N VAL A 35 22.82 17.52 2.72
CA VAL A 35 21.74 17.07 3.59
C VAL A 35 22.30 16.86 4.99
N HIS A 36 21.66 17.48 5.98
CA HIS A 36 22.04 17.43 7.38
C HIS A 36 20.97 16.71 8.18
N LYS A 37 21.39 15.77 9.02
CA LYS A 37 20.55 15.11 10.03
C LYS A 37 21.04 15.55 11.41
N LEU A 38 20.34 16.51 11.99
CA LEU A 38 20.76 17.23 13.17
C LEU A 38 19.95 16.77 14.38
N HIS A 39 20.66 16.37 15.43
CA HIS A 39 20.05 16.15 16.74
C HIS A 39 19.97 17.47 17.49
N LYS A 40 18.93 17.64 18.32
CA LYS A 40 18.77 18.82 19.19
C LYS A 40 19.94 18.99 20.16
N THR A 41 20.49 17.88 20.64
CA THR A 41 21.64 17.82 21.55
C THR A 41 22.77 16.98 20.94
N ASN A 42 24.01 17.36 21.24
CA ASN A 42 25.20 16.57 20.94
C ASN A 42 25.30 15.35 21.86
N GLN A 43 26.29 14.48 21.61
CA GLN A 43 26.56 13.30 22.43
C GLN A 43 26.85 13.66 23.89
N ASP A 44 27.45 14.83 24.12
CA ASP A 44 27.79 15.35 25.44
C ASP A 44 26.62 16.05 26.16
N GLY A 45 25.41 16.02 25.59
CA GLY A 45 24.22 16.66 26.14
C GLY A 45 24.14 18.18 25.93
N THR A 46 25.18 18.80 25.35
CA THR A 46 25.15 20.22 24.96
C THR A 46 24.22 20.47 23.77
N PRO A 47 23.58 21.65 23.66
CA PRO A 47 22.78 22.00 22.48
C PRO A 47 23.61 21.97 21.20
N ASN A 48 23.04 21.45 20.11
CA ASN A 48 23.71 21.45 18.81
C ASN A 48 23.59 22.84 18.18
N GLU A 49 24.72 23.51 17.95
CA GLU A 49 24.76 24.87 17.40
C GLU A 49 24.17 24.94 15.98
N VAL A 50 24.45 23.94 15.14
CA VAL A 50 23.92 23.88 13.76
C VAL A 50 22.41 23.66 13.77
N PHE A 51 21.90 22.92 14.76
CA PHE A 51 20.45 22.75 14.94
C PHE A 51 19.77 24.08 15.30
N LEU A 52 20.38 24.87 16.20
CA LEU A 52 19.87 26.19 16.57
C LEU A 52 19.95 27.18 15.41
N GLU A 53 21.05 27.18 14.65
CA GLU A 53 21.24 28.00 13.44
C GLU A 53 20.10 27.77 12.43
N VAL A 54 19.74 26.51 12.18
CA VAL A 54 18.65 26.19 11.24
C VAL A 54 17.30 26.70 11.74
N ILE A 55 17.02 26.55 13.04
CA ILE A 55 15.76 27.01 13.63
C ILE A 55 15.67 28.52 13.58
N GLU A 56 16.76 29.22 13.89
CA GLU A 56 16.83 30.67 13.85
C GLU A 56 16.66 31.19 12.41
N PHE A 57 17.30 30.55 11.43
CA PHE A 57 17.24 30.97 10.03
C PHE A 57 15.86 30.69 9.37
N LEU A 58 15.30 29.50 9.58
CA LEU A 58 14.06 29.09 8.90
C LEU A 58 12.80 29.45 9.69
N GLY A 59 12.90 29.52 11.02
CA GLY A 59 11.77 29.62 11.93
C GLY A 59 11.09 28.27 12.17
N GLU A 60 10.76 28.00 13.43
CA GLU A 60 10.08 26.76 13.84
C GLU A 60 8.75 26.53 13.10
N ASP A 61 7.98 27.60 12.87
CA ASP A 61 6.69 27.54 12.16
C ASP A 61 6.80 27.00 10.73
N LYS A 62 7.87 27.35 10.01
CA LYS A 62 8.08 26.85 8.64
C LYS A 62 8.41 25.35 8.68
N ILE A 63 9.25 24.94 9.61
CA ILE A 63 9.66 23.54 9.79
C ILE A 63 8.43 22.71 10.20
N ASP A 64 7.59 23.21 11.10
CA ASP A 64 6.33 22.58 11.50
C ASP A 64 5.37 22.39 10.32
N LYS A 65 5.16 23.43 9.50
CA LYS A 65 4.33 23.36 8.30
C LYS A 65 4.86 22.33 7.29
N SER A 66 6.17 22.32 7.03
CA SER A 66 6.83 21.35 6.16
C SER A 66 6.68 19.92 6.68
N SER A 67 6.85 19.73 7.99
CA SER A 67 6.69 18.44 8.67
C SER A 67 5.27 17.90 8.58
N ALA A 68 4.28 18.75 8.85
CA ALA A 68 2.87 18.41 8.74
C ALA A 68 2.48 18.04 7.30
N LYS A 69 2.94 18.83 6.32
CA LYS A 69 2.73 18.55 4.89
C LYS A 69 3.34 17.21 4.48
N ARG A 70 4.55 16.90 4.96
CA ARG A 70 5.22 15.63 4.69
C ARG A 70 4.48 14.45 5.30
N LEU A 71 4.02 14.58 6.54
CA LEU A 71 3.24 13.54 7.23
C LEU A 71 1.92 13.28 6.49
N ALA A 72 1.18 14.34 6.14
CA ALA A 72 -0.07 14.22 5.39
C ALA A 72 0.15 13.56 4.02
N LYS A 73 1.21 13.94 3.30
CA LYS A 73 1.55 13.33 2.01
C LYS A 73 1.86 11.84 2.17
N LYS A 74 2.70 11.47 3.14
CA LYS A 74 3.06 10.07 3.39
C LYS A 74 1.84 9.24 3.79
N GLN A 75 0.95 9.80 4.60
CA GLN A 75 -0.31 9.14 4.98
C GLN A 75 -1.19 8.91 3.76
N ALA A 76 -1.38 9.93 2.92
CA ALA A 76 -2.15 9.81 1.68
C ALA A 76 -1.55 8.77 0.71
N GLU A 77 -0.22 8.74 0.56
CA GLU A 77 0.47 7.74 -0.26
C GLU A 77 0.26 6.31 0.28
N ILE A 78 0.34 6.12 1.60
CA ILE A 78 0.09 4.83 2.25
C ILE A 78 -1.36 4.38 2.03
N ASP A 79 -2.32 5.29 2.17
CA ASP A 79 -3.73 4.96 2.02
C ASP A 79 -4.09 4.65 0.56
N LEU A 80 -3.51 5.37 -0.40
CA LEU A 80 -3.63 5.06 -1.83
C LEU A 80 -3.01 3.70 -2.18
N ASP A 81 -1.82 3.39 -1.67
CA ASP A 81 -1.17 2.10 -1.91
C ASP A 81 -1.97 0.93 -1.29
N LYS A 82 -2.53 1.11 -0.09
CA LYS A 82 -3.45 0.14 0.53
C LYS A 82 -4.68 -0.10 -0.32
N GLN A 83 -5.31 0.96 -0.84
CA GLN A 83 -6.48 0.85 -1.72
C GLN A 83 -6.14 0.08 -3.00
N LYS A 84 -5.03 0.45 -3.65
CA LYS A 84 -4.55 -0.22 -4.87
C LYS A 84 -4.26 -1.69 -4.64
N LYS A 85 -3.60 -2.05 -3.54
CA LYS A 85 -3.32 -3.45 -3.17
C LYS A 85 -4.60 -4.23 -2.92
N LEU A 86 -5.55 -3.65 -2.18
CA LEU A 86 -6.84 -4.28 -1.90
C LEU A 86 -7.63 -4.53 -3.19
N GLU A 87 -7.62 -3.58 -4.13
CA GLU A 87 -8.25 -3.73 -5.44
C GLU A 87 -7.58 -4.82 -6.28
N GLN A 88 -6.24 -4.84 -6.32
CA GLN A 88 -5.48 -5.87 -7.02
C GLN A 88 -5.74 -7.27 -6.44
N GLU A 89 -5.77 -7.40 -5.12
CA GLU A 89 -6.10 -8.68 -4.46
C GLU A 89 -7.53 -9.14 -4.78
N ARG A 90 -8.50 -8.21 -4.79
CA ARG A 90 -9.87 -8.51 -5.20
C ARG A 90 -9.93 -8.96 -6.66
N SER A 91 -9.25 -8.28 -7.56
CA SER A 91 -9.16 -8.65 -8.98
C SER A 91 -8.58 -10.05 -9.15
N LYS A 92 -7.44 -10.34 -8.49
CA LYS A 92 -6.81 -11.68 -8.54
C LYS A 92 -7.72 -12.77 -7.98
N LYS A 93 -8.45 -12.51 -6.89
CA LYS A 93 -9.42 -13.46 -6.33
C LYS A 93 -10.57 -13.74 -7.30
N LEU A 94 -11.08 -12.71 -7.97
CA LEU A 94 -12.15 -12.84 -8.97
C LEU A 94 -11.67 -13.62 -10.21
N GLU A 95 -10.48 -13.32 -10.71
CA GLU A 95 -9.85 -14.03 -11.82
C GLU A 95 -9.65 -15.50 -11.48
N LYS A 96 -9.09 -15.80 -10.30
CA LYS A 96 -8.95 -17.18 -9.81
C LYS A 96 -10.28 -17.90 -9.71
N LEU A 97 -11.32 -17.24 -9.18
CA LEU A 97 -12.66 -17.83 -9.10
C LEU A 97 -13.24 -18.09 -10.49
N PHE A 98 -13.05 -17.18 -11.43
CA PHE A 98 -13.54 -17.33 -12.80
C PHE A 98 -12.86 -18.50 -13.50
N GLN A 99 -11.52 -18.57 -13.45
CA GLN A 99 -10.75 -19.67 -14.00
C GLN A 99 -11.17 -21.01 -13.39
N TYR A 100 -11.28 -21.07 -12.06
CA TYR A 100 -11.71 -22.27 -11.35
C TYR A 100 -13.10 -22.75 -11.76
N LYS A 101 -14.05 -21.82 -11.99
CA LYS A 101 -15.38 -22.16 -12.50
C LYS A 101 -15.30 -22.75 -13.91
N LEU A 102 -14.50 -22.16 -14.81
CA LEU A 102 -14.33 -22.69 -16.16
C LEU A 102 -13.80 -24.12 -16.11
N GLU A 103 -12.73 -24.36 -15.35
CA GLU A 103 -12.17 -25.69 -15.15
C GLU A 103 -13.21 -26.67 -14.59
N THR A 104 -14.00 -26.24 -13.60
CA THR A 104 -15.07 -27.06 -13.03
C THR A 104 -16.15 -27.41 -14.06
N PHE A 105 -16.46 -26.51 -15.00
CA PHE A 105 -17.43 -26.79 -16.06
C PHE A 105 -16.94 -27.75 -17.14
N GLU A 106 -15.62 -27.92 -17.27
CA GLU A 106 -15.03 -28.87 -18.23
C GLU A 106 -14.98 -30.31 -17.71
N ILE A 107 -15.20 -30.53 -16.41
CA ILE A 107 -15.36 -31.87 -15.82
C ILE A 107 -16.53 -32.58 -16.52
N GLU A 108 -16.29 -33.79 -17.04
CA GLU A 108 -17.23 -34.50 -17.92
C GLU A 108 -18.61 -34.70 -17.28
N GLU A 109 -18.65 -35.12 -16.01
CA GLU A 109 -19.87 -35.34 -15.25
C GLU A 109 -20.70 -34.05 -15.14
N ILE A 110 -20.04 -32.91 -14.94
CA ILE A 110 -20.69 -31.60 -14.81
C ILE A 110 -21.10 -31.06 -16.19
N LYS A 111 -20.27 -31.28 -17.21
CA LYS A 111 -20.51 -30.88 -18.59
C LYS A 111 -21.75 -31.58 -19.15
N GLN A 112 -21.84 -32.90 -18.95
CA GLN A 112 -22.91 -33.76 -19.44
C GLN A 112 -24.18 -33.71 -18.57
N SER A 113 -24.10 -33.24 -17.32
CA SER A 113 -25.28 -33.15 -16.45
C SER A 113 -26.42 -32.34 -17.07
N LYS A 114 -27.62 -32.93 -17.02
CA LYS A 114 -28.88 -32.34 -17.49
C LYS A 114 -29.50 -31.36 -16.47
N ASN A 115 -29.00 -31.32 -15.24
CA ASN A 115 -29.56 -30.50 -14.16
C ASN A 115 -29.22 -29.01 -14.35
N ARG A 116 -30.08 -28.32 -15.11
CA ARG A 116 -29.92 -26.90 -15.44
C ARG A 116 -29.95 -26.00 -14.21
N ALA A 117 -30.72 -26.38 -13.18
CA ALA A 117 -30.87 -25.60 -11.96
C ALA A 117 -29.57 -25.56 -11.16
N LEU A 118 -28.93 -26.71 -10.93
CA LEU A 118 -27.65 -26.78 -10.23
C LEU A 118 -26.51 -26.13 -11.02
N LYS A 119 -26.44 -26.34 -12.34
CA LYS A 119 -25.46 -25.64 -13.20
C LYS A 119 -25.60 -24.12 -13.16
N SER A 120 -26.84 -23.62 -13.08
CA SER A 120 -27.11 -22.19 -12.93
C SER A 120 -26.64 -21.64 -11.57
N LYS A 121 -26.72 -22.44 -10.50
CA LYS A 121 -26.15 -22.07 -9.19
C LYS A 121 -24.62 -22.06 -9.23
N LEU A 122 -23.99 -23.08 -9.82
CA LEU A 122 -22.53 -23.17 -9.99
C LEU A 122 -21.94 -21.97 -10.76
N ARG A 123 -22.59 -21.54 -11.86
CA ARG A 123 -22.18 -20.33 -12.60
C ARG A 123 -22.17 -19.08 -11.71
N ARG A 124 -23.17 -18.95 -10.83
CA ARG A 124 -23.41 -17.78 -9.98
C ARG A 124 -22.68 -17.81 -8.64
N SER A 125 -21.92 -18.87 -8.34
CA SER A 125 -21.16 -19.01 -7.09
C SER A 125 -20.24 -17.81 -6.84
N LYS A 126 -20.15 -17.32 -5.61
CA LYS A 126 -19.34 -16.15 -5.24
C LYS A 126 -17.99 -16.53 -4.65
N SER A 127 -17.75 -17.83 -4.44
CA SER A 127 -16.54 -18.35 -3.81
C SER A 127 -16.22 -19.76 -4.32
N ILE A 128 -14.96 -20.17 -4.18
CA ILE A 128 -14.52 -21.54 -4.53
C ILE A 128 -15.30 -22.60 -3.73
N PRO A 129 -15.52 -22.46 -2.40
CA PRO A 129 -16.34 -23.41 -1.66
C PRO A 129 -17.76 -23.57 -2.20
N GLU A 130 -18.39 -22.49 -2.66
CA GLU A 130 -19.71 -22.59 -3.32
C GLU A 130 -19.63 -23.32 -4.67
N VAL A 131 -18.57 -23.12 -5.45
CA VAL A 131 -18.34 -23.90 -6.68
C VAL A 131 -18.23 -25.38 -6.35
N ASN A 132 -17.42 -25.75 -5.34
CA ASN A 132 -17.23 -27.14 -4.92
C ASN A 132 -18.52 -27.78 -4.45
N LEU A 133 -19.29 -27.06 -3.62
CA LEU A 133 -20.59 -27.52 -3.13
C LEU A 133 -21.51 -27.91 -4.30
N TYR A 134 -21.69 -27.02 -5.27
CA TYR A 134 -22.58 -27.31 -6.39
C TYR A 134 -22.00 -28.34 -7.35
N ALA A 135 -20.68 -28.41 -7.51
CA ALA A 135 -20.04 -29.46 -8.29
C ALA A 135 -20.35 -30.85 -7.71
N ILE A 136 -20.18 -31.02 -6.39
CA ILE A 136 -20.47 -32.26 -5.68
C ILE A 136 -21.96 -32.62 -5.82
N LEU A 137 -22.87 -31.65 -5.64
CA LEU A 137 -24.31 -31.90 -5.79
C LEU A 137 -24.69 -32.33 -7.21
N ILE A 138 -24.05 -31.79 -8.24
CA ILE A 138 -24.28 -32.20 -9.63
C ILE A 138 -23.81 -33.64 -9.86
N ILE A 139 -22.63 -33.98 -9.37
CA ILE A 139 -22.08 -35.34 -9.50
C ILE A 139 -22.97 -36.33 -8.75
N GLN A 140 -23.42 -35.98 -7.54
CA GLN A 140 -24.33 -36.81 -6.76
C GLN A 140 -25.67 -37.02 -7.47
N ASP A 141 -26.26 -35.98 -8.06
CA ASP A 141 -27.51 -36.06 -8.83
C ASP A 141 -27.37 -36.99 -10.03
N ASN A 142 -26.24 -36.93 -10.75
CA ASN A 142 -25.97 -37.85 -11.86
C ASN A 142 -25.90 -39.30 -11.38
N LEU A 143 -25.16 -39.58 -10.29
CA LEU A 143 -25.03 -40.94 -9.72
C LEU A 143 -26.39 -41.51 -9.26
N THR A 144 -27.24 -40.69 -8.65
CA THR A 144 -28.58 -41.14 -8.24
C THR A 144 -29.49 -41.44 -9.43
N ASN A 145 -29.36 -40.69 -10.52
CA ASN A 145 -30.14 -40.93 -11.73
C ASN A 145 -29.67 -42.19 -12.49
N GLU A 146 -28.36 -42.45 -12.53
CA GLU A 146 -27.80 -43.69 -13.13
C GLU A 146 -28.15 -44.96 -12.34
N GLY A 147 -28.38 -44.86 -11.03
CA GLY A 147 -28.79 -45.99 -10.18
C GLY A 147 -30.29 -46.33 -10.22
N THR A 148 -31.09 -45.62 -11.02
CA THR A 148 -32.55 -45.80 -11.13
C THR A 148 -33.06 -46.25 -12.51
N ASP A 149 -32.14 -46.51 -13.45
CA ASP A 149 -32.43 -47.22 -14.72
C ASP A 149 -32.03 -48.70 -14.62
#